data_AF-A0A2I8EUG6-F1
#
_entry.id   AF-A0A2I8EUG6-F1
#
_cell.length_a   1.000
_cell.length_b   1.000
_cell.length_c   1.000
_cell.angle_alpha   90.00
_cell.angle_beta   90.00
_cell.angle_gamma   90.00
#
_symmetry.space_group_name_H-M   'P 1'
#
loop_
_entity.id
_entity.type
_entity.pdbx_description
1 polymer ?
#
loop_
_entity_poly.entity_id
_entity_poly.type
_entity_poly.pdbx_seq_one_letter_code
_entity_poly.pdbx_strand_id
1 'polypeptide(L)'
;MNAPLRMSPVCDAWKTASAQWSVRENMRVEERVDAADSTRAATLGIADVSFLFRTGFKGQGVAAWLQAQDIPVPEQPNSWAPLAGGGVVLRLGVSEYLIEDGLTQGSSARMAHLDTPMHVYPVLHQDVALVLCGEAVHELLLQTCNVNFGALDLAARPVVLTSMAGVAVTVMPGARAGKPYYRVWADGTYGLYLWETLAGIAGELGGGPVGVAAITDIDQSATP
;
A
#
# COMPACT_ATOMS: atom_id res chain seq x y z
N MET A 1 4.37 24.30 18.59
CA MET A 1 5.43 23.81 17.69
C MET A 1 4.75 22.90 16.68
N ASN A 2 4.87 23.18 15.38
CA ASN A 2 4.37 22.25 14.37
C ASN A 2 5.27 21.00 14.38
N ALA A 3 4.66 19.82 14.32
CA ALA A 3 5.41 18.58 14.18
C ALA A 3 6.23 18.64 12.87
N PRO A 4 7.47 18.11 12.85
CA PRO A 4 8.26 18.05 11.61
C PRO A 4 7.53 17.21 10.57
N LEU A 5 7.63 17.58 9.30
CA LEU A 5 7.06 16.79 8.19
C LEU A 5 7.66 15.38 8.20
N ARG A 6 6.81 14.37 8.05
CA ARG A 6 7.20 13.00 7.72
C ARG A 6 7.80 13.00 6.32
N MET A 7 8.87 12.23 6.13
CA MET A 7 9.46 12.01 4.80
C MET A 7 8.95 10.70 4.23
N SER A 8 8.57 10.72 2.95
CA SER A 8 8.30 9.50 2.22
C SER A 8 9.60 8.71 2.03
N PRO A 9 9.58 7.37 2.11
CA PRO A 9 10.70 6.51 1.70
C PRO A 9 11.18 6.71 0.26
N VAL A 10 10.40 7.39 -0.58
CA VAL A 10 10.76 7.71 -1.99
C VAL A 10 10.99 9.20 -2.23
N CYS A 11 11.15 10.01 -1.17
CA CYS A 11 11.24 11.47 -1.31
C CYS A 11 12.35 11.95 -2.28
N ASP A 12 13.45 11.21 -2.35
CA ASP A 12 14.60 11.55 -3.19
C ASP A 12 14.44 11.08 -4.65
N ALA A 13 13.41 10.27 -4.94
CA ALA A 13 13.16 9.79 -6.30
C ALA A 13 12.55 10.86 -7.20
N TRP A 14 11.87 11.86 -6.61
CA TRP A 14 11.15 12.89 -7.34
C TRP A 14 12.10 13.97 -7.87
N LYS A 15 12.48 13.83 -9.14
CA LYS A 15 13.40 14.75 -9.84
C LYS A 15 12.68 15.82 -10.68
N THR A 16 11.34 15.78 -10.72
CA THR A 16 10.53 16.61 -11.63
C THR A 16 10.12 17.94 -10.99
N ALA A 17 10.66 19.05 -11.52
CA ALA A 17 10.35 20.40 -11.02
C ALA A 17 8.90 20.86 -11.26
N SER A 18 8.17 20.23 -12.19
CA SER A 18 6.78 20.59 -12.54
C SER A 18 5.70 19.83 -11.75
N ALA A 19 6.08 18.92 -10.85
CA ALA A 19 5.11 18.14 -10.08
C ALA A 19 4.31 19.05 -9.13
N GLN A 20 2.98 18.89 -9.15
CA GLN A 20 2.11 19.48 -8.14
C GLN A 20 2.12 18.59 -6.91
N TRP A 21 2.33 19.20 -5.75
CA TRP A 21 2.39 18.49 -4.48
C TRP A 21 1.51 19.17 -3.44
N SER A 22 1.10 18.38 -2.46
CA SER A 22 0.39 18.83 -1.26
C SER A 22 1.05 18.22 -0.02
N VAL A 23 0.51 18.51 1.16
CA VAL A 23 0.85 17.79 2.38
C VAL A 23 -0.39 17.01 2.82
N ARG A 24 -0.26 15.68 2.91
CA ARG A 24 -1.29 14.78 3.47
C ARG A 24 -0.70 14.02 4.64
N GLU A 25 -1.44 13.90 5.73
CA GLU A 25 -0.97 13.18 6.93
C GLU A 25 0.44 13.60 7.38
N ASN A 26 0.71 14.91 7.32
CA ASN A 26 2.00 15.52 7.64
C ASN A 26 3.19 15.02 6.78
N MET A 27 2.93 14.46 5.59
CA MET A 27 3.93 14.03 4.60
C MET A 27 3.71 14.80 3.29
N ARG A 28 4.79 15.16 2.58
CA ARG A 28 4.68 15.67 1.21
C ARG A 28 4.20 14.55 0.28
N VAL A 29 3.23 14.87 -0.58
CA VAL A 29 2.64 13.94 -1.55
C VAL A 29 2.56 14.59 -2.91
N GLU A 30 3.02 13.88 -3.93
CA GLU A 30 2.90 14.25 -5.33
C GLU A 30 1.47 13.97 -5.80
N GLU A 31 0.68 15.03 -5.94
CA GLU A 31 -0.71 14.95 -6.40
C GLU A 31 -0.77 14.68 -7.89
N ARG A 32 0.14 15.28 -8.66
CA ARG A 32 0.23 15.16 -10.11
C ARG A 32 1.67 15.34 -10.57
N VAL A 33 2.18 14.43 -11.41
CA VAL A 33 3.52 14.55 -12.00
C VAL A 33 3.48 15.45 -13.23
N ASP A 34 2.62 15.16 -14.20
CA ASP A 34 2.37 15.99 -15.37
C ASP A 34 0.97 15.74 -15.99
N ALA A 35 0.74 16.13 -17.25
CA ALA A 35 -0.54 15.91 -17.93
C ALA A 35 -0.76 14.49 -18.47
N ALA A 36 0.28 13.66 -18.52
CA ALA A 36 0.21 12.28 -18.96
C ALA A 36 -0.09 11.28 -17.83
N ASP A 37 -0.26 11.74 -16.58
CA ASP A 37 -0.55 10.89 -15.43
C ASP A 37 -1.68 9.89 -15.68
N SER A 38 -2.84 10.33 -16.17
CA SER A 38 -3.98 9.44 -16.43
C SER A 38 -3.68 8.42 -17.53
N THR A 39 -2.93 8.81 -18.56
CA THR A 39 -2.50 7.89 -19.62
C THR A 39 -1.52 6.86 -19.08
N ARG A 40 -0.52 7.29 -18.30
CA ARG A 40 0.43 6.40 -17.63
C ARG A 40 -0.28 5.44 -16.67
N ALA A 41 -1.24 5.91 -15.88
CA ALA A 41 -2.00 5.08 -14.95
C ALA A 41 -2.86 4.02 -15.66
N ALA A 42 -3.39 4.33 -16.86
CA ALA A 42 -4.13 3.36 -17.66
C ALA A 42 -3.23 2.26 -18.23
N THR A 43 -2.00 2.61 -18.63
CA THR A 43 -0.99 1.67 -19.15
C THR A 43 -0.30 0.92 -18.02
N LEU A 44 0.51 1.61 -17.22
CA LEU A 44 1.25 1.09 -16.07
C LEU A 44 1.67 2.24 -15.14
N GLY A 45 0.81 2.61 -14.21
CA GLY A 45 1.09 3.65 -13.22
C GLY A 45 1.74 3.09 -11.96
N ILE A 46 2.74 3.80 -11.45
CA ILE A 46 3.28 3.62 -10.10
C ILE A 46 3.06 4.90 -9.28
N ALA A 47 2.43 4.78 -8.11
CA ALA A 47 2.19 5.91 -7.21
C ALA A 47 2.68 5.62 -5.80
N ASP A 48 3.25 6.64 -5.16
CA ASP A 48 3.62 6.61 -3.75
C ASP A 48 2.42 7.00 -2.89
N VAL A 49 2.04 6.11 -1.99
CA VAL A 49 0.98 6.35 -1.00
C VAL A 49 1.49 6.05 0.41
N SER A 50 2.80 6.19 0.61
CA SER A 50 3.45 6.00 1.91
C SER A 50 2.93 6.96 2.99
N PHE A 51 2.26 8.04 2.59
CA PHE A 51 1.61 8.99 3.51
C PHE A 51 0.48 8.38 4.33
N LEU A 52 -0.21 7.35 3.80
CA LEU A 52 -1.28 6.65 4.52
C LEU A 52 -0.77 6.17 5.88
N PHE A 53 -1.55 6.43 6.92
CA PHE A 53 -1.19 6.02 8.26
C PHE A 53 -1.29 4.50 8.38
N ARG A 54 -0.27 3.92 9.01
CA ARG A 54 -0.16 2.48 9.23
C ARG A 54 0.20 2.18 10.68
N THR A 55 -0.35 1.10 11.19
CA THR A 55 0.05 0.51 12.47
C THR A 55 -0.01 -1.01 12.36
N GLY A 56 0.82 -1.71 13.13
CA GLY A 56 0.84 -3.16 13.14
C GLY A 56 0.79 -3.71 14.55
N PHE A 57 0.33 -4.94 14.66
CA PHE A 57 0.28 -5.65 15.94
C PHE A 57 0.62 -7.12 15.74
N LYS A 58 1.36 -7.67 16.70
CA LYS A 58 1.75 -9.07 16.74
C LYS A 58 1.37 -9.70 18.08
N GLY A 59 0.98 -10.97 18.06
CA GLY A 59 0.71 -11.77 19.25
C GLY A 59 -0.66 -12.43 19.27
N GLN A 60 -0.81 -13.42 20.14
CA GLN A 60 -2.01 -14.27 20.19
C GLN A 60 -3.27 -13.52 20.61
N GLY A 61 -3.12 -12.39 21.33
CA GLY A 61 -4.25 -11.55 21.77
C GLY A 61 -4.77 -10.58 20.71
N VAL A 62 -4.06 -10.41 19.58
CA VAL A 62 -4.34 -9.32 18.62
C VAL A 62 -5.73 -9.45 18.01
N ALA A 63 -6.14 -10.64 17.58
CA ALA A 63 -7.44 -10.84 16.93
C ALA A 63 -8.61 -10.39 17.83
N ALA A 64 -8.63 -10.87 19.08
CA ALA A 64 -9.67 -10.49 20.05
C ALA A 64 -9.63 -8.99 20.38
N TRP A 65 -8.42 -8.43 20.49
CA TRP A 65 -8.26 -7.00 20.76
C TRP A 65 -8.72 -6.12 19.59
N LEU A 66 -8.42 -6.49 18.34
CA LEU A 66 -8.90 -5.78 17.15
C LEU A 66 -10.43 -5.80 17.07
N GLN A 67 -11.05 -6.97 17.31
CA GLN A 67 -12.52 -7.10 17.33
C GLN A 67 -13.16 -6.20 18.38
N ALA A 68 -12.56 -6.06 19.56
CA ALA A 68 -13.05 -5.18 20.62
C ALA A 68 -12.97 -3.69 20.27
N GLN A 69 -12.21 -3.31 19.22
CA GLN A 69 -12.08 -1.95 18.70
C GLN A 69 -12.88 -1.73 17.40
N ASP A 70 -13.79 -2.66 17.07
CA ASP A 70 -14.56 -2.70 15.82
C ASP A 70 -13.69 -2.78 14.56
N ILE A 71 -12.48 -3.34 14.68
CA ILE A 71 -11.58 -3.59 13.56
C ILE A 71 -11.82 -5.00 13.03
N PRO A 72 -12.13 -5.17 11.73
CA PRO A 72 -12.37 -6.48 11.14
C PRO A 72 -11.11 -7.34 11.19
N VAL A 73 -11.29 -8.62 11.48
CA VAL A 73 -10.22 -9.62 11.52
C VAL A 73 -10.41 -10.59 10.37
N PRO A 74 -9.51 -10.61 9.38
CA PRO A 74 -9.56 -11.61 8.31
C PRO A 74 -9.49 -13.03 8.87
N GLU A 75 -10.39 -13.89 8.43
CA GLU A 75 -10.54 -15.25 8.97
C GLU A 75 -9.32 -16.13 8.69
N GLN A 76 -8.77 -16.02 7.49
CA GLN A 76 -7.62 -16.81 7.06
C GLN A 76 -6.31 -16.03 7.20
N PRO A 77 -5.20 -16.67 7.62
CA PRO A 77 -3.87 -16.11 7.43
C PRO A 77 -3.64 -15.71 5.96
N ASN A 78 -2.83 -14.69 5.75
CA ASN A 78 -2.47 -14.19 4.41
C ASN A 78 -3.70 -13.74 3.62
N SER A 79 -4.61 -13.04 4.30
CA SER A 79 -5.80 -12.44 3.69
C SER A 79 -6.06 -11.04 4.26
N TRP A 80 -6.98 -10.31 3.62
CA TRP A 80 -7.31 -8.95 4.03
C TRP A 80 -8.81 -8.70 4.16
N ALA A 81 -9.16 -7.67 4.93
CA ALA A 81 -10.52 -7.16 5.10
C ALA A 81 -10.52 -5.62 4.97
N PRO A 82 -11.61 -5.02 4.47
CA PRO A 82 -11.72 -3.58 4.31
C PRO A 82 -12.11 -2.94 5.64
N LEU A 83 -11.56 -1.77 5.93
CA LEU A 83 -12.01 -0.92 7.02
C LEU A 83 -13.23 -0.11 6.58
N ALA A 84 -14.11 0.23 7.53
CA ALA A 84 -15.26 1.10 7.25
C ALA A 84 -14.85 2.48 6.69
N GLY A 85 -13.63 2.95 7.01
CA GLY A 85 -13.05 4.20 6.53
C GLY A 85 -12.31 4.10 5.19
N GLY A 86 -12.45 3.00 4.45
CA GLY A 86 -11.79 2.78 3.16
C GLY A 86 -10.38 2.20 3.25
N GLY A 87 -9.80 2.09 4.44
CA GLY A 87 -8.50 1.41 4.62
C GLY A 87 -8.59 -0.13 4.59
N VAL A 88 -7.53 -0.78 5.06
CA VAL A 88 -7.40 -2.25 5.09
C VAL A 88 -6.85 -2.77 6.41
N VAL A 89 -7.24 -4.01 6.72
CA VAL A 89 -6.56 -4.88 7.69
C VAL A 89 -6.02 -6.07 6.93
N LEU A 90 -4.71 -6.26 6.96
CA LEU A 90 -4.04 -7.44 6.44
C LEU A 90 -3.71 -8.37 7.60
N ARG A 91 -4.04 -9.65 7.48
CA ARG A 91 -3.57 -10.70 8.39
C ARG A 91 -2.36 -11.37 7.75
N LEU A 92 -1.16 -11.04 8.21
CA LEU A 92 0.13 -11.42 7.60
C LEU A 92 0.65 -12.80 8.05
N GLY A 93 -0.18 -13.55 8.76
CA GLY A 93 0.16 -14.86 9.31
C GLY A 93 -0.83 -15.28 10.38
N VAL A 94 -0.39 -16.11 11.33
CA VAL A 94 -1.29 -16.61 12.38
C VAL A 94 -1.72 -15.49 13.33
N SER A 95 -0.78 -14.61 13.70
CA SER A 95 -0.93 -13.64 14.79
C SER A 95 -0.29 -12.28 14.50
N GLU A 96 -0.19 -11.90 13.24
CA GLU A 96 0.42 -10.63 12.81
C GLU A 96 -0.53 -9.89 11.87
N TYR A 97 -0.73 -8.60 12.15
CA TYR A 97 -1.70 -7.76 11.47
C TYR A 97 -1.11 -6.41 11.13
N LEU A 98 -1.37 -5.95 9.90
CA LEU A 98 -1.11 -4.58 9.45
C LEU A 98 -2.44 -3.89 9.20
N ILE A 99 -2.61 -2.70 9.76
CA ILE A 99 -3.76 -1.83 9.54
C ILE A 99 -3.23 -0.61 8.80
N GLU A 100 -3.82 -0.30 7.65
CA GLU A 100 -3.56 0.92 6.88
C GLU A 100 -4.86 1.68 6.69
N ASP A 101 -4.82 2.99 6.91
CA ASP A 101 -5.98 3.86 6.73
C ASP A 101 -6.27 4.14 5.25
N GLY A 102 -7.52 4.55 4.96
CA GLY A 102 -7.90 5.04 3.64
C GLY A 102 -7.58 6.52 3.47
N LEU A 103 -8.04 7.09 2.35
CA LEU A 103 -7.92 8.52 2.04
C LEU A 103 -8.90 9.39 2.84
N THR A 104 -10.01 8.81 3.29
CA THR A 104 -11.15 9.56 3.84
C THR A 104 -11.21 9.50 5.37
N GLN A 105 -11.09 8.31 5.95
CA GLN A 105 -11.12 8.10 7.40
C GLN A 105 -10.07 7.06 7.81
N GLY A 106 -9.54 7.23 9.02
CA GLY A 106 -8.48 6.38 9.55
C GLY A 106 -8.72 5.93 10.97
N SER A 107 -8.32 4.70 11.27
CA SER A 107 -8.30 4.12 12.62
C SER A 107 -6.88 3.94 13.16
N SER A 108 -5.87 3.94 12.28
CA SER A 108 -4.50 3.55 12.61
C SER A 108 -3.85 4.51 13.60
N ALA A 109 -4.00 5.84 13.39
CA ALA A 109 -3.46 6.83 14.32
C ALA A 109 -4.08 6.71 15.72
N ARG A 110 -5.41 6.49 15.80
CA ARG A 110 -6.11 6.24 17.08
C ARG A 110 -5.54 5.00 17.77
N MET A 111 -5.40 3.91 17.02
CA MET A 111 -4.95 2.61 17.55
C MET A 111 -3.50 2.64 18.04
N ALA A 112 -2.62 3.39 17.36
CA ALA A 112 -1.22 3.52 17.74
C ALA A 112 -1.02 4.14 19.14
N HIS A 113 -2.04 4.80 19.69
CA HIS A 113 -2.02 5.41 21.02
C HIS A 113 -2.79 4.62 22.08
N LEU A 114 -3.41 3.49 21.73
CA LEU A 114 -4.13 2.66 22.70
C LEU A 114 -3.17 1.81 23.52
N ASP A 115 -3.49 1.63 24.80
CA ASP A 115 -2.79 0.66 25.64
C ASP A 115 -3.06 -0.76 25.13
N THR A 116 -1.98 -1.48 24.85
CA THR A 116 -2.05 -2.86 24.38
C THR A 116 -2.10 -3.82 25.57
N PRO A 117 -3.08 -4.76 25.62
CA PRO A 117 -3.15 -5.76 26.67
C PRO A 117 -2.04 -6.83 26.52
N MET A 118 -2.00 -7.78 27.45
CA MET A 118 -1.07 -8.91 27.38
C MET A 118 -1.19 -9.66 26.05
N HIS A 119 -0.05 -10.06 25.47
CA HIS A 119 0.04 -10.76 24.18
C HIS A 119 -0.44 -9.95 22.96
N VAL A 120 -0.48 -8.62 23.08
CA VAL A 120 -0.63 -7.68 21.97
C VAL A 120 0.60 -6.79 21.97
N TYR A 121 1.44 -6.91 20.95
CA TYR A 121 2.70 -6.17 20.83
C TYR A 121 2.60 -5.24 19.61
N PRO A 122 2.76 -3.91 19.78
CA PRO A 122 2.77 -2.99 18.65
C PRO A 122 3.97 -3.24 17.75
N VAL A 123 3.76 -3.12 16.45
CA VAL A 123 4.78 -3.22 15.40
C VAL A 123 4.81 -1.88 14.68
N LEU A 124 6.00 -1.28 14.60
CA LEU A 124 6.21 -0.04 13.88
C LEU A 124 6.28 -0.33 12.38
N HIS A 125 5.40 0.31 11.60
CA HIS A 125 5.44 0.26 10.14
C HIS A 125 5.87 1.61 9.59
N GLN A 126 7.12 1.69 9.12
CA GLN A 126 7.68 2.82 8.38
C GLN A 126 7.88 2.45 6.90
N ASP A 127 6.96 1.62 6.42
CA ASP A 127 7.05 0.96 5.13
C ASP A 127 6.95 1.97 3.99
N VAL A 128 7.64 1.68 2.89
CA VAL A 128 7.24 2.20 1.58
C VAL A 128 5.93 1.52 1.19
N ALA A 129 4.97 2.29 0.69
CA ALA A 129 3.70 1.77 0.22
C ALA A 129 3.38 2.31 -1.17
N LEU A 130 3.25 1.41 -2.13
CA LEU A 130 3.12 1.72 -3.55
C LEU A 130 1.82 1.16 -4.12
N VAL A 131 1.25 1.88 -5.08
CA VAL A 131 0.20 1.37 -5.96
C VAL A 131 0.82 1.05 -7.31
N LEU A 132 0.52 -0.14 -7.84
CA LEU A 132 0.74 -0.49 -9.24
C LEU A 132 -0.61 -0.69 -9.91
N CYS A 133 -0.86 -0.02 -11.04
CA CYS A 133 -2.14 -0.10 -11.74
C CYS A 133 -1.94 -0.02 -13.26
N GLY A 134 -2.95 -0.45 -14.01
CA GLY A 134 -2.95 -0.40 -15.47
C GLY A 134 -2.87 -1.77 -16.13
N GLU A 135 -3.07 -1.79 -17.44
CA GLU A 135 -3.14 -3.02 -18.24
C GLU A 135 -1.82 -3.81 -18.24
N ALA A 136 -0.69 -3.11 -18.19
CA ALA A 136 0.65 -3.69 -18.32
C ALA A 136 1.31 -4.07 -16.99
N VAL A 137 0.58 -4.04 -15.86
CA VAL A 137 1.14 -4.42 -14.55
C VAL A 137 1.67 -5.87 -14.56
N HIS A 138 1.01 -6.76 -15.29
CA HIS A 138 1.46 -8.15 -15.37
C HIS A 138 2.83 -8.28 -16.05
N GLU A 139 3.11 -7.51 -17.11
CA GLU A 139 4.42 -7.53 -17.76
C GLU A 139 5.54 -7.01 -16.84
N LEU A 140 5.24 -6.03 -15.98
CA LEU A 140 6.18 -5.58 -14.95
C LEU A 140 6.41 -6.67 -13.89
N LEU A 141 5.35 -7.35 -13.45
CA LEU A 141 5.46 -8.42 -12.45
C LEU A 141 6.26 -9.61 -12.97
N LEU A 142 6.14 -9.99 -14.25
CA LEU A 142 6.93 -11.07 -14.86
C LEU A 142 8.45 -10.82 -14.80
N GLN A 143 8.87 -9.56 -14.78
CA GLN A 143 10.28 -9.18 -14.72
C GLN A 143 10.80 -9.04 -13.28
N THR A 144 9.89 -8.86 -12.32
CA THR A 144 10.26 -8.40 -10.97
C THR A 144 9.88 -9.39 -9.88
N CYS A 145 8.89 -10.26 -10.09
CA CYS A 145 8.32 -11.15 -9.08
C CYS A 145 8.06 -12.55 -9.65
N ASN A 146 8.32 -13.60 -8.86
CA ASN A 146 8.12 -14.99 -9.30
C ASN A 146 6.69 -15.52 -9.07
N VAL A 147 5.81 -14.71 -8.45
CA VAL A 147 4.44 -15.12 -8.13
C VAL A 147 3.51 -14.88 -9.32
N ASN A 148 2.78 -15.92 -9.72
CA ASN A 148 1.67 -15.78 -10.65
C ASN A 148 0.40 -15.30 -9.93
N PHE A 149 0.23 -13.99 -9.82
CA PHE A 149 -0.95 -13.39 -9.19
C PHE A 149 -2.25 -13.67 -9.97
N GLY A 150 -2.17 -13.89 -11.29
CA GLY A 150 -3.35 -14.19 -12.12
C GLY A 150 -3.99 -15.54 -11.85
N ALA A 151 -3.30 -16.43 -11.13
CA ALA A 151 -3.84 -17.72 -10.70
C ALA A 151 -4.54 -17.66 -9.32
N LEU A 152 -4.53 -16.51 -8.64
CA LEU A 152 -5.13 -16.36 -7.33
C LEU A 152 -6.63 -16.05 -7.45
N ASP A 153 -7.41 -16.63 -6.54
CA ASP A 153 -8.81 -16.23 -6.34
C ASP A 153 -8.86 -14.92 -5.56
N LEU A 154 -9.17 -13.81 -6.24
CA LEU A 154 -9.30 -12.50 -5.60
C LEU A 154 -10.50 -12.42 -4.64
N ALA A 155 -11.52 -13.28 -4.80
CA ALA A 155 -12.66 -13.32 -3.87
C ALA A 155 -12.24 -13.83 -2.48
N ALA A 156 -11.17 -14.62 -2.41
CA ALA A 156 -10.54 -15.04 -1.15
C ALA A 156 -9.74 -13.92 -0.46
N ARG A 157 -9.66 -12.72 -1.08
CA ARG A 157 -8.93 -11.55 -0.58
C ARG A 157 -7.49 -11.88 -0.16
N PRO A 158 -6.69 -12.46 -1.05
CA PRO A 158 -5.36 -12.94 -0.70
C PRO A 158 -4.42 -11.77 -0.40
N VAL A 159 -3.46 -12.02 0.48
CA VAL A 159 -2.26 -11.21 0.69
C VAL A 159 -1.07 -12.13 0.48
N VAL A 160 -0.08 -11.69 -0.30
CA VAL A 160 1.07 -12.50 -0.66
C VAL A 160 2.33 -11.85 -0.10
N LEU A 161 3.04 -12.60 0.74
CA LEU A 161 4.39 -12.23 1.17
C LEU A 161 5.38 -12.90 0.21
N THR A 162 6.13 -12.10 -0.54
CA THR A 162 7.03 -12.58 -1.60
C THR A 162 8.25 -11.67 -1.75
N SER A 163 9.02 -11.83 -2.82
CA SER A 163 10.07 -10.88 -3.22
C SER A 163 9.77 -10.23 -4.56
N MET A 164 10.05 -8.93 -4.65
CA MET A 164 10.01 -8.16 -5.88
C MET A 164 11.34 -7.43 -6.06
N ALA A 165 12.03 -7.66 -7.19
CA ALA A 165 13.37 -7.16 -7.45
C ALA A 165 14.37 -7.43 -6.29
N GLY A 166 14.28 -8.61 -5.67
CA GLY A 166 15.14 -9.00 -4.55
C GLY A 166 14.78 -8.37 -3.20
N VAL A 167 13.77 -7.50 -3.13
CA VAL A 167 13.25 -6.91 -1.88
C VAL A 167 12.10 -7.76 -1.36
N ALA A 168 12.03 -8.00 -0.06
CA ALA A 168 10.87 -8.64 0.56
C ALA A 168 9.68 -7.68 0.55
N VAL A 169 8.55 -8.12 -0.02
CA VAL A 169 7.35 -7.32 -0.19
C VAL A 169 6.11 -8.06 0.30
N THR A 170 5.16 -7.29 0.82
CA THR A 170 3.77 -7.73 1.01
C THR A 170 2.95 -7.16 -0.14
N VAL A 171 2.19 -8.00 -0.82
CA VAL A 171 1.39 -7.63 -1.99
C VAL A 171 -0.06 -7.99 -1.76
N MET A 172 -0.95 -7.02 -1.92
CA MET A 172 -2.40 -7.24 -2.00
C MET A 172 -2.82 -7.08 -3.46
N PRO A 173 -3.03 -8.18 -4.20
CA PRO A 173 -3.54 -8.13 -5.56
C PRO A 173 -5.02 -7.77 -5.55
N GLY A 174 -5.46 -7.11 -6.62
CA GLY A 174 -6.83 -6.71 -6.80
C GLY A 174 -7.11 -6.29 -8.24
N ALA A 175 -8.35 -5.85 -8.45
CA ALA A 175 -8.79 -5.26 -9.69
C ALA A 175 -9.63 -4.00 -9.43
N ARG A 176 -9.58 -3.05 -10.36
CA ARG A 176 -10.37 -1.82 -10.37
C ARG A 176 -10.90 -1.58 -11.77
N ALA A 177 -12.22 -1.45 -11.90
CA ALA A 177 -12.90 -1.34 -13.19
C ALA A 177 -12.43 -2.40 -14.22
N GLY A 178 -12.19 -3.63 -13.76
CA GLY A 178 -11.71 -4.74 -14.59
C GLY A 178 -10.21 -4.70 -14.94
N LYS A 179 -9.45 -3.70 -14.46
CA LYS A 179 -8.01 -3.57 -14.67
C LYS A 179 -7.20 -4.02 -13.45
N PRO A 180 -5.98 -4.53 -13.63
CA PRO A 180 -5.12 -4.90 -12.51
C PRO A 180 -4.79 -3.72 -11.59
N TYR A 181 -4.84 -3.96 -10.28
CA TYR A 181 -4.53 -3.00 -9.24
C TYR A 181 -3.85 -3.71 -8.07
N TYR A 182 -2.68 -3.25 -7.64
CA TYR A 182 -1.91 -3.89 -6.59
C TYR A 182 -1.47 -2.86 -5.57
N ARG A 183 -1.61 -3.21 -4.29
CA ARG A 183 -0.90 -2.53 -3.21
C ARG A 183 0.35 -3.33 -2.87
N VAL A 184 1.47 -2.63 -2.74
CA VAL A 184 2.76 -3.20 -2.42
C VAL A 184 3.34 -2.47 -1.22
N TRP A 185 3.69 -3.20 -0.17
CA TRP A 185 4.41 -2.69 1.00
C TRP A 185 5.77 -3.35 1.11
N ALA A 186 6.77 -2.58 1.52
CA ALA A 186 8.11 -3.10 1.81
C ALA A 186 8.75 -2.25 2.91
N ASP A 187 9.82 -2.76 3.52
CA ASP A 187 10.61 -1.97 4.47
C ASP A 187 11.05 -0.65 3.82
N GLY A 188 10.87 0.46 4.54
CA GLY A 188 11.12 1.81 4.03
C GLY A 188 12.57 2.06 3.61
N THR A 189 13.53 1.31 4.14
CA THR A 189 14.95 1.45 3.75
C THR A 189 15.21 1.02 2.31
N TYR A 190 14.35 0.18 1.73
CA TYR A 190 14.39 -0.19 0.31
C TYR A 190 13.56 0.73 -0.59
N GLY A 191 12.88 1.74 -0.03
CA GLY A 191 11.91 2.58 -0.75
C GLY A 191 12.44 3.16 -2.05
N LEU A 192 13.56 3.91 -1.99
CA LEU A 192 14.18 4.52 -3.16
C LEU A 192 14.59 3.49 -4.22
N TYR A 193 15.25 2.41 -3.81
CA TYR A 193 15.69 1.35 -4.72
C TYR A 193 14.52 0.67 -5.42
N LEU A 194 13.51 0.26 -4.65
CA LEU A 194 12.34 -0.42 -5.18
C LEU A 194 11.58 0.50 -6.13
N TRP A 195 11.40 1.77 -5.75
CA TRP A 195 10.78 2.77 -6.61
C TRP A 195 11.53 2.95 -7.93
N GLU A 196 12.83 3.26 -7.91
CA GLU A 196 13.61 3.51 -9.12
C GLU A 196 13.62 2.28 -10.05
N THR A 197 13.71 1.09 -9.47
CA THR A 197 13.67 -0.18 -10.24
C THR A 197 12.33 -0.39 -10.92
N LEU A 198 11.22 -0.29 -10.18
CA LEU A 198 9.89 -0.51 -10.73
C LEU A 198 9.48 0.61 -11.69
N ALA A 199 9.79 1.86 -11.38
CA ALA A 199 9.51 3.01 -12.23
C ALA A 199 10.32 2.96 -13.54
N GLY A 200 11.57 2.47 -13.50
CA GLY A 200 12.39 2.27 -14.69
C GLY A 200 11.76 1.26 -15.65
N ILE A 201 11.40 0.07 -15.15
CA ILE A 201 10.72 -0.97 -15.94
C ILE A 201 9.36 -0.47 -16.44
N ALA A 202 8.60 0.24 -15.59
CA ALA A 202 7.33 0.84 -16.00
C ALA A 202 7.49 1.83 -17.16
N GLY A 203 8.57 2.63 -17.16
CA GLY A 203 8.90 3.53 -18.26
C GLY A 203 9.20 2.81 -19.56
N GLU A 204 9.95 1.70 -19.51
CA GLU A 204 10.22 0.85 -20.69
C GLU A 204 8.95 0.22 -21.28
N LEU A 205 7.95 -0.04 -20.43
CA LEU A 205 6.63 -0.56 -20.80
C LEU A 205 5.62 0.54 -21.17
N GLY A 206 6.05 1.81 -21.28
CA GLY A 206 5.19 2.94 -21.69
C GLY A 206 4.32 3.54 -20.59
N GLY A 207 4.56 3.16 -19.34
CA GLY A 207 3.96 3.73 -18.14
C GLY A 207 4.92 4.64 -17.37
N GLY A 208 4.86 4.58 -16.03
CA GLY A 208 5.80 5.27 -15.14
C GLY A 208 5.14 5.92 -13.92
N PRO A 209 5.89 6.77 -13.20
CA PRO A 209 5.39 7.51 -12.05
C PRO A 209 4.14 8.34 -12.36
N VAL A 210 3.18 8.30 -11.45
CA VAL A 210 1.96 9.12 -11.49
C VAL A 210 1.72 9.72 -10.12
N GLY A 211 1.06 10.88 -10.09
CA GLY A 211 0.60 11.47 -8.85
C GLY A 211 -0.60 10.73 -8.28
N VAL A 212 -0.84 10.89 -6.98
CA VAL A 212 -1.92 10.20 -6.26
C VAL A 212 -3.30 10.52 -6.82
N ALA A 213 -3.51 11.72 -7.40
CA ALA A 213 -4.79 12.09 -8.00
C ALA A 213 -5.14 11.27 -9.26
N ALA A 214 -4.15 10.60 -9.87
CA ALA A 214 -4.36 9.70 -11.00
C ALA A 214 -4.83 8.30 -10.57
N ILE A 215 -4.65 7.97 -9.29
CA ILE A 215 -5.11 6.71 -8.72
C ILE A 215 -6.53 6.91 -8.19
N THR A 216 -7.49 6.41 -8.97
CA THR A 216 -8.86 6.26 -8.51
C THR A 216 -8.95 4.97 -7.68
N ASP A 217 -9.65 5.00 -6.55
CA ASP A 217 -10.00 3.82 -5.73
C ASP A 217 -8.88 3.17 -4.89
N ILE A 218 -8.05 3.99 -4.22
CA ILE A 218 -7.18 3.52 -3.11
C ILE A 218 -8.01 2.89 -1.99
N ASP A 219 -9.14 3.51 -1.67
CA ASP A 219 -10.06 3.01 -0.66
C ASP A 219 -10.64 1.66 -1.09
N GLN A 220 -10.68 0.71 -0.17
CA GLN A 220 -11.31 -0.59 -0.37
C GLN A 220 -12.77 -0.54 0.06
N SER A 221 -13.66 -1.02 -0.81
CA SER A 221 -15.07 -1.20 -0.48
C SER A 221 -15.29 -2.53 0.26
N ALA A 222 -16.31 -2.54 1.12
CA ALA A 222 -16.81 -3.78 1.72
C ALA A 222 -17.37 -4.75 0.66
N THR A 223 -17.97 -4.19 -0.40
CA THR A 223 -18.61 -4.91 -1.50
C THR A 223 -17.63 -5.12 -2.67
N PRO A 224 -17.52 -6.35 -3.22
CA PRO A 224 -16.69 -6.64 -4.39
C PRO A 224 -17.21 -5.99 -5.68
#